data_AF-A0A938J7U3-F1
#
_entry.id   AF-A0A938J7U3-F1
#
_cell.length_a   1.000
_cell.length_b   1.000
_cell.length_c   1.000
_cell.angle_alpha   90.00
_cell.angle_beta   90.00
_cell.angle_gamma   90.00
#
_symmetry.space_group_name_H-M   'P 1'
#
loop_
_entity.id
_entity.type
_entity.pdbx_description
1 polymer ?
#
loop_
_entity_poly.entity_id
_entity_poly.type
_entity_poly.pdbx_seq_one_letter_code
_entity_poly.pdbx_strand_id
1 'polypeptide(L)'
;MIVGALGTRGRACVDERGGVTVPGEDWSLCWWIGADDRVRDPAREPSVRQVASATAPVPETRLRVPGGDVVQSVYGIGGPGGLVVVEVENTSPAAVVVGFGLIGARSIVVTSTGSATWLALDGREVFALPFAPPRWTAGAGPVDPLTPGERTGPMPAMRDRDGLGLALLYPLSHRSRMRVVLATSWEEPGAVDLARVPDARQVTRGWERHLARGMRTVLPDTAAQQAVDLARTQVLLDPDPDAETAAALEDWGFDVEATWAWRGLSLRSRRRAARRESLGAGDGPAALLLRVRRALVREHEGTIDLLPSVESGNVEVHGAPTRLGTVGFALRRHGERAALLWEVADPAPGLVLRAPALDPSWSTTDPAGKAFLTPTRP
;
A
#
# COMPACT_ATOMS: atom_id res chain seq x y z
N MET A 1 5.77 4.37 -0.14
CA MET A 1 4.60 3.47 -0.25
C MET A 1 3.32 4.30 -0.15
N ILE A 2 2.32 4.06 -1.00
CA ILE A 2 1.01 4.71 -0.89
C ILE A 2 0.17 3.96 0.16
N VAL A 3 -0.45 4.72 1.05
CA VAL A 3 -1.43 4.24 2.05
C VAL A 3 -2.75 4.98 1.88
N GLY A 4 -3.85 4.28 2.14
CA GLY A 4 -5.19 4.82 1.96
C GLY A 4 -6.25 3.72 2.09
N ALA A 5 -7.50 4.10 1.86
CA ALA A 5 -8.62 3.17 1.85
C ALA A 5 -9.33 3.19 0.49
N LEU A 6 -9.79 2.02 0.06
CA LEU A 6 -10.64 1.92 -1.13
C LEU A 6 -11.95 2.67 -0.93
N GLY A 7 -12.48 3.23 -2.01
CA GLY A 7 -13.72 4.02 -2.00
C GLY A 7 -13.56 5.44 -1.47
N THR A 8 -12.41 5.82 -0.90
CA THR A 8 -12.08 7.20 -0.55
C THR A 8 -11.06 7.77 -1.53
N ARG A 9 -11.00 9.10 -1.65
CA ARG A 9 -9.99 9.79 -2.47
C ARG A 9 -8.70 10.12 -1.72
N GLY A 10 -8.75 10.21 -0.39
CA GLY A 10 -7.58 10.60 0.41
C GLY A 10 -6.51 9.51 0.41
N ARG A 11 -5.26 9.92 0.17
CA ARG A 11 -4.07 9.06 0.16
C ARG A 11 -2.93 9.79 0.85
N ALA A 12 -2.00 9.02 1.39
CA ALA A 12 -0.71 9.54 1.81
C ALA A 12 0.42 8.67 1.26
N CYS A 13 1.60 9.25 1.17
CA CYS A 13 2.84 8.57 0.85
C CYS A 13 3.67 8.45 2.12
N VAL A 14 4.14 7.24 2.41
CA VAL A 14 5.07 6.95 3.51
C VAL A 14 6.44 6.65 2.93
N ASP A 15 7.47 7.36 3.38
CA ASP A 15 8.86 7.09 3.00
C ASP A 15 9.46 5.89 3.75
N GLU A 16 10.70 5.53 3.46
CA GLU A 16 11.42 4.42 4.10
C GLU A 16 11.72 4.63 5.60
N ARG A 17 11.50 5.84 6.13
CA ARG A 17 11.75 6.26 7.51
C ARG A 17 10.46 6.56 8.28
N GLY A 18 9.30 6.36 7.66
CA GLY A 18 8.00 6.60 8.30
C GLY A 18 7.56 8.06 8.29
N GLY A 19 8.22 8.92 7.50
CA GLY A 19 7.71 10.24 7.16
C GLY A 19 6.47 10.12 6.27
N VAL A 20 5.48 10.98 6.50
CA VAL A 20 4.19 10.96 5.79
C VAL A 20 3.99 12.26 5.04
N THR A 21 3.70 12.17 3.75
CA THR A 21 3.30 13.29 2.89
C THR A 21 1.93 13.04 2.28
N VAL A 22 1.19 14.11 2.00
CA VAL A 22 -0.11 14.03 1.34
C VAL A 22 0.02 14.64 -0.06
N PRO A 23 -0.36 13.93 -1.13
CA PRO A 23 -0.26 14.49 -2.48
C PRO A 23 -1.04 15.81 -2.63
N GLY A 24 -0.35 16.84 -3.14
CA GLY A 24 -0.92 18.17 -3.34
C GLY A 24 -0.87 19.10 -2.12
N GLU A 25 -0.35 18.62 -0.98
CA GLU A 25 -0.15 19.42 0.21
C GLU A 25 1.32 19.87 0.34
N ASP A 26 1.54 21.09 0.83
CA ASP A 26 2.88 21.67 1.04
C ASP A 26 3.49 21.27 2.40
N TRP A 27 2.74 20.54 3.24
CA TRP A 27 3.18 20.11 4.55
C TRP A 27 3.50 18.61 4.61
N SER A 28 4.32 18.23 5.57
CA SER A 28 4.67 16.84 5.86
C SER A 28 4.64 16.55 7.36
N LEU A 29 4.45 15.28 7.71
CA LEU A 29 4.53 14.77 9.06
C LEU A 29 5.80 13.92 9.22
N CYS A 30 6.63 14.25 10.20
CA CYS A 30 7.74 13.44 10.68
C CYS A 30 7.50 12.98 12.12
N TRP A 31 8.34 12.05 12.59
CA TRP A 31 8.25 11.51 13.95
C TRP A 31 9.64 11.26 14.53
N TRP A 32 9.77 11.29 15.86
CA TRP A 32 11.00 10.93 16.56
C TRP A 32 10.69 10.42 17.97
N ILE A 33 11.68 9.79 18.60
CA ILE A 33 11.55 9.26 19.96
C ILE A 33 12.60 9.89 20.87
N GLY A 34 12.16 10.56 21.92
CA GLY A 34 12.98 10.89 23.09
C GLY A 34 12.99 9.72 24.06
N ALA A 35 14.14 9.07 24.23
CA ALA A 35 14.37 8.11 25.30
C ALA A 35 15.24 8.74 26.40
N ASP A 36 15.46 8.01 27.50
CA ASP A 36 16.21 8.50 28.67
C ASP A 36 17.63 8.99 28.35
N ASP A 37 18.25 8.45 27.30
CA ASP A 37 19.63 8.77 26.90
C ASP A 37 19.72 9.89 25.85
N ARG A 38 18.93 9.81 24.78
CA ARG A 38 18.92 10.79 23.69
C ARG A 38 17.64 10.77 22.86
N VAL A 39 17.43 11.86 22.13
CA VAL A 39 16.48 11.92 21.03
C VAL A 39 17.01 11.14 19.82
N ARG A 40 16.12 10.37 19.19
CA ARG A 40 16.41 9.57 18.00
C ARG A 40 15.43 9.93 16.89
N ASP A 41 15.99 10.35 15.76
CA ASP A 41 15.26 10.69 14.54
C ASP A 41 15.37 9.56 13.51
N PRO A 42 14.29 8.84 13.18
CA PRO A 42 14.26 7.85 12.13
C PRO A 42 14.88 8.30 10.80
N ALA A 43 14.77 9.58 10.44
CA ALA A 43 15.36 10.10 9.21
C ALA A 43 16.91 10.09 9.21
N ARG A 44 17.52 10.03 10.39
CA ARG A 44 18.99 10.12 10.59
C ARG A 44 19.59 8.85 11.22
N GLU A 45 18.76 7.94 11.71
CA GLU A 45 19.22 6.73 12.39
C GLU A 45 19.55 5.60 11.40
N PRO A 46 20.77 5.04 11.42
CA PRO A 46 21.19 4.01 10.47
C PRO A 46 20.49 2.67 10.70
N SER A 47 19.99 2.43 11.93
CA SER A 47 19.41 1.15 12.36
C SER A 47 17.90 1.03 12.11
N VAL A 48 17.28 2.00 11.45
CA VAL A 48 15.84 1.99 11.16
C VAL A 48 15.52 0.88 10.18
N ARG A 49 14.48 0.11 10.50
CA ARG A 49 14.02 -1.02 9.69
C ARG A 49 12.57 -0.81 9.35
N GLN A 50 12.24 -0.79 8.07
CA GLN A 50 10.85 -0.77 7.62
C GLN A 50 10.48 -2.10 6.98
N VAL A 51 9.33 -2.63 7.36
CA VAL A 51 8.70 -3.77 6.69
C VAL A 51 7.27 -3.38 6.36
N ALA A 52 6.70 -3.92 5.29
CA ALA A 52 5.27 -3.77 5.03
C ALA A 52 4.60 -5.14 5.10
N SER A 53 3.33 -5.16 5.49
CA SER A 53 2.51 -6.34 5.26
C SER A 53 2.46 -6.64 3.76
N ALA A 54 2.64 -7.90 3.39
CA ALA A 54 2.62 -8.32 1.99
C ALA A 54 1.26 -8.09 1.33
N THR A 55 0.18 -8.26 2.10
CA THR A 55 -1.20 -8.25 1.61
C THR A 55 -1.94 -6.96 1.95
N ALA A 56 -1.26 -5.96 2.54
CA ALA A 56 -1.88 -4.70 2.91
C ALA A 56 -0.87 -3.54 2.89
N PRO A 57 -1.28 -2.34 2.47
CA PRO A 57 -0.44 -1.13 2.45
C PRO A 57 -0.31 -0.56 3.87
N VAL A 58 0.39 -1.30 4.73
CA VAL A 58 0.64 -0.97 6.14
C VAL A 58 2.16 -1.09 6.39
N PRO A 59 2.94 -0.04 6.10
CA PRO A 59 4.34 0.00 6.49
C PRO A 59 4.48 0.11 8.01
N GLU A 60 5.32 -0.75 8.57
CA GLU A 60 5.79 -0.75 9.95
C GLU A 60 7.26 -0.30 10.00
N THR A 61 7.50 0.89 10.53
CA THR A 61 8.84 1.44 10.74
C THR A 61 9.28 1.18 12.17
N ARG A 62 10.35 0.41 12.36
CA ARG A 62 10.93 0.08 13.68
C ARG A 62 12.16 0.94 13.96
N LEU A 63 12.09 1.70 15.05
CA LEU A 63 13.20 2.50 15.58
C LEU A 63 13.74 1.85 16.85
N ARG A 64 15.06 1.59 16.88
CA ARG A 64 15.74 1.01 18.04
C ARG A 64 15.88 2.03 19.16
N VAL A 65 15.45 1.66 20.37
CA VAL A 65 15.62 2.43 21.62
C VAL A 65 16.31 1.55 22.67
N PRO A 66 16.75 2.09 23.83
CA PRO A 66 17.33 1.25 24.88
C PRO A 66 16.39 0.11 25.29
N GLY A 67 16.89 -1.12 25.20
CA GLY A 67 16.17 -2.33 25.62
C GLY A 67 15.03 -2.80 24.69
N GLY A 68 14.75 -2.16 23.55
CA GLY A 68 13.68 -2.61 22.65
C GLY A 68 13.50 -1.75 21.40
N ASP A 69 12.32 -1.81 20.81
CA ASP A 69 11.96 -1.00 19.64
C ASP A 69 10.71 -0.15 19.93
N VAL A 70 10.60 0.98 19.24
CA VAL A 70 9.34 1.69 19.05
C VAL A 70 8.92 1.49 17.60
N VAL A 71 7.67 1.08 17.39
CA VAL A 71 7.14 0.70 16.09
C VAL A 71 6.08 1.71 15.66
N GLN A 72 6.26 2.33 14.50
CA GLN A 72 5.25 3.15 13.85
C GLN A 72 4.57 2.32 12.76
N SER A 73 3.25 2.25 12.77
CA SER A 73 2.42 1.66 11.72
C SER A 73 1.56 2.75 11.08
N VAL A 74 1.60 2.88 9.76
CA VAL A 74 0.82 3.89 9.03
C VAL A 74 -0.15 3.21 8.08
N TYR A 75 -1.43 3.56 8.12
CA TYR A 75 -2.44 2.87 7.29
C TYR A 75 -3.69 3.70 7.06
N GLY A 76 -4.36 3.49 5.92
CA GLY A 76 -5.63 4.14 5.62
C GLY A 76 -6.84 3.42 6.21
N ILE A 77 -7.86 4.18 6.60
CA ILE A 77 -9.16 3.66 7.01
C ILE A 77 -10.28 4.32 6.21
N GLY A 78 -11.39 3.61 6.02
CA GLY A 78 -12.58 4.17 5.38
C GLY A 78 -13.22 5.26 6.24
N GLY A 79 -13.85 6.24 5.59
CA GLY A 79 -14.51 7.35 6.25
C GLY A 79 -14.40 8.65 5.44
N PRO A 80 -15.22 9.66 5.78
CA PRO A 80 -15.10 10.98 5.19
C PRO A 80 -13.71 11.58 5.46
N GLY A 81 -13.24 12.46 4.57
CA GLY A 81 -11.92 13.09 4.68
C GLY A 81 -10.74 12.20 4.34
N GLY A 82 -10.96 10.92 3.98
CA GLY A 82 -9.91 9.98 3.58
C GLY A 82 -8.83 9.86 4.65
N LEU A 83 -9.13 9.07 5.69
CA LEU A 83 -8.34 9.07 6.92
C LEU A 83 -7.13 8.15 6.82
N VAL A 84 -5.98 8.63 7.27
CA VAL A 84 -4.74 7.86 7.47
C VAL A 84 -4.38 7.89 8.95
N VAL A 85 -4.25 6.72 9.57
CA VAL A 85 -3.85 6.57 10.97
C VAL A 85 -2.33 6.42 11.02
N VAL A 86 -1.70 7.13 11.95
CA VAL A 86 -0.33 6.90 12.38
C VAL A 86 -0.38 6.37 13.80
N GLU A 87 -0.08 5.08 13.96
CA GLU A 87 -0.04 4.38 15.24
C GLU A 87 1.43 4.23 15.68
N VAL A 88 1.77 4.58 16.91
CA VAL A 88 3.10 4.40 17.48
C VAL A 88 2.99 3.53 18.73
N GLU A 89 3.63 2.36 18.71
CA GLU A 89 3.64 1.40 19.81
C GLU A 89 5.03 1.33 20.46
N ASN A 90 5.09 1.50 21.78
CA ASN A 90 6.31 1.33 22.55
C ASN A 90 6.44 -0.14 22.99
N THR A 91 7.29 -0.90 22.30
CA THR A 91 7.59 -2.31 22.64
C THR A 91 8.84 -2.45 23.52
N SER A 92 9.42 -1.34 23.95
CA SER A 92 10.55 -1.30 24.89
C SER A 92 10.07 -1.36 26.35
N PRO A 93 10.96 -1.72 27.30
CA PRO A 93 10.61 -1.78 28.72
C PRO A 93 10.53 -0.40 29.39
N ALA A 94 11.12 0.64 28.80
CA ALA A 94 11.15 1.99 29.35
C ALA A 94 10.03 2.86 28.76
N ALA A 95 9.58 3.87 29.50
CA ALA A 95 8.74 4.92 28.95
C ALA A 95 9.57 5.78 27.98
N VAL A 96 8.92 6.30 26.95
CA VAL A 96 9.54 7.19 25.96
C VAL A 96 8.66 8.41 25.73
N VAL A 97 9.20 9.42 25.08
CA VAL A 97 8.43 10.54 24.54
C VAL A 97 8.34 10.37 23.03
N VAL A 98 7.13 10.29 22.49
CA VAL A 98 6.90 10.35 21.05
C VAL A 98 6.72 11.80 20.62
N GLY A 99 7.44 12.19 19.57
CA GLY A 99 7.30 13.47 18.92
C GLY A 99 6.65 13.32 17.54
N PHE A 100 5.69 14.20 17.25
CA PHE A 100 5.11 14.39 15.92
C PHE A 100 5.47 15.78 15.42
N GLY A 101 6.10 15.87 14.25
CA GLY A 101 6.54 17.13 13.66
C GLY A 101 5.78 17.45 12.40
N LEU A 102 5.12 18.59 12.36
CA LEU A 102 4.49 19.15 11.16
C LEU A 102 5.39 20.23 10.58
N ILE A 103 5.72 20.12 9.30
CA ILE A 103 6.64 21.03 8.61
C ILE A 103 5.96 21.53 7.35
N GLY A 104 5.90 22.86 7.16
CA GLY A 104 5.52 23.49 5.89
C GLY A 104 4.13 24.15 5.87
N ALA A 105 3.26 23.85 6.84
CA ALA A 105 1.93 24.47 6.92
C ALA A 105 2.05 26.00 7.14
N ARG A 106 1.28 26.82 6.41
CA ARG A 106 1.38 28.29 6.54
C ARG A 106 0.54 28.85 7.68
N SER A 107 -0.45 28.09 8.13
CA SER A 107 -1.27 28.44 9.27
C SER A 107 -1.72 27.20 10.02
N ILE A 108 -1.72 27.30 11.34
CA ILE A 108 -2.12 26.24 12.26
C ILE A 108 -3.10 26.84 13.26
N VAL A 109 -4.28 26.25 13.33
CA VAL A 109 -5.32 26.62 14.30
C VAL A 109 -5.79 25.36 15.00
N VAL A 110 -5.90 25.40 16.33
CA VAL A 110 -6.54 24.31 17.07
C VAL A 110 -8.05 24.46 16.93
N THR A 111 -8.70 23.42 16.43
CA THR A 111 -10.16 23.30 16.34
C THR A 111 -10.63 22.10 17.14
N SER A 112 -11.94 21.93 17.26
CA SER A 112 -12.53 20.79 17.95
C SER A 112 -13.83 20.40 17.24
N THR A 113 -13.85 19.18 16.73
CA THR A 113 -14.98 18.61 15.99
C THR A 113 -15.29 17.24 16.58
N GLY A 114 -16.49 17.12 17.17
CA GLY A 114 -16.85 15.95 17.98
C GLY A 114 -15.99 15.85 19.25
N SER A 115 -15.44 14.66 19.52
CA SER A 115 -14.59 14.40 20.70
C SER A 115 -13.09 14.57 20.43
N ALA A 116 -12.68 14.77 19.18
CA ALA A 116 -11.27 14.91 18.82
C ALA A 116 -10.83 16.39 18.84
N THR A 117 -9.61 16.61 19.33
CA THR A 117 -8.90 17.87 19.11
C THR A 117 -8.25 17.82 17.73
N TRP A 118 -8.53 18.82 16.89
CA TRP A 118 -8.00 18.88 15.54
C TRP A 118 -6.99 20.02 15.41
N LEU A 119 -5.97 19.82 14.58
CA LEU A 119 -5.21 20.92 14.01
C LEU A 119 -5.73 21.18 12.61
N ALA A 120 -6.25 22.38 12.41
CA ALA A 120 -6.55 22.91 11.11
C ALA A 120 -5.28 23.49 10.49
N LEU A 121 -4.82 22.89 9.39
CA LEU A 121 -3.69 23.36 8.60
C LEU A 121 -4.24 24.09 7.37
N ASP A 122 -3.82 25.34 7.17
CA ASP A 122 -4.23 26.14 6.00
C ASP A 122 -5.75 26.20 5.78
N GLY A 123 -6.47 26.26 6.90
CA GLY A 123 -7.93 26.39 6.95
C GLY A 123 -8.70 25.06 6.89
N ARG A 124 -8.01 23.91 6.93
CA ARG A 124 -8.61 22.58 6.81
C ARG A 124 -8.29 21.71 8.02
N GLU A 125 -9.27 21.04 8.61
CA GLU A 125 -9.01 20.04 9.65
C GLU A 125 -8.23 18.86 9.07
N VAL A 126 -6.97 18.72 9.51
CA VAL A 126 -6.03 17.73 8.95
C VAL A 126 -5.57 16.76 10.02
N PHE A 127 -5.18 17.23 11.20
CA PHE A 127 -4.51 16.38 12.17
C PHE A 127 -5.32 16.20 13.45
N ALA A 128 -5.94 15.04 13.62
CA ALA A 128 -6.67 14.68 14.83
C ALA A 128 -5.69 14.15 15.88
N LEU A 129 -5.74 14.75 17.05
CA LEU A 129 -4.91 14.44 18.21
C LEU A 129 -5.69 13.58 19.21
N PRO A 130 -5.02 12.66 19.93
CA PRO A 130 -5.68 11.84 20.94
C PRO A 130 -6.17 12.70 22.13
N PHE A 131 -5.43 13.77 22.42
CA PHE A 131 -5.74 14.81 23.39
C PHE A 131 -4.82 16.01 23.12
N ALA A 132 -5.11 17.15 23.76
CA ALA A 132 -4.28 18.35 23.66
C ALA A 132 -2.81 18.04 24.00
N PRO A 133 -1.84 18.46 23.18
CA PRO A 133 -0.44 18.11 23.36
C PRO A 133 0.08 18.66 24.70
N PRO A 134 0.61 17.82 25.61
CA PRO A 134 1.13 18.29 26.90
C PRO A 134 2.27 19.29 26.76
N ARG A 135 3.11 19.06 25.75
CA ARG A 135 4.22 19.93 25.38
C ARG A 135 4.28 20.11 23.88
N TRP A 136 4.64 21.31 23.46
CA TRP A 136 4.81 21.63 22.06
C TRP A 136 5.85 22.72 21.88
N THR A 137 6.41 22.84 20.67
CA THR A 137 7.19 23.99 20.24
C THR A 137 6.84 24.35 18.81
N ALA A 138 6.86 25.64 18.49
CA ALA A 138 6.53 26.13 17.16
C ALA A 138 7.34 27.38 16.84
N GLY A 139 7.61 27.60 15.56
CA GLY A 139 8.44 28.71 15.11
C GLY A 139 8.28 28.96 13.61
N ALA A 140 8.73 30.16 13.21
CA ALA A 140 8.76 30.62 11.83
C ALA A 140 9.92 29.95 11.06
N GLY A 141 9.66 29.54 9.82
CA GLY A 141 10.64 28.82 9.01
C GLY A 141 10.83 27.36 9.45
N PRO A 142 11.84 26.64 8.92
CA PRO A 142 12.11 25.27 9.30
C PRO A 142 12.63 25.21 10.74
N VAL A 143 11.72 25.09 11.70
CA VAL A 143 12.05 24.68 13.07
C VAL A 143 12.59 23.27 13.02
N ASP A 144 13.67 22.99 13.75
CA ASP A 144 14.08 21.61 13.97
C ASP A 144 12.97 20.90 14.75
N PRO A 145 12.20 20.00 14.12
CA PRO A 145 11.09 19.35 14.80
C PRO A 145 11.58 18.53 15.99
N LEU A 146 12.86 18.12 16.02
CA LEU A 146 13.45 17.39 17.13
C LEU A 146 13.65 18.23 18.40
N THR A 147 13.41 19.54 18.32
CA THR A 147 13.51 20.43 19.48
C THR A 147 12.53 19.98 20.56
N PRO A 148 12.99 19.74 21.81
CA PRO A 148 12.10 19.40 22.91
C PRO A 148 11.01 20.48 23.08
N GLY A 149 9.78 20.07 23.34
CA GLY A 149 8.67 20.98 23.58
C GLY A 149 8.95 21.87 24.80
N GLU A 150 9.20 23.15 24.52
CA GLU A 150 9.50 24.17 25.53
C GLU A 150 8.24 24.79 26.12
N ARG A 151 7.09 24.65 25.43
CA ARG A 151 5.84 25.31 25.79
C ARG A 151 4.82 24.29 26.31
N THR A 152 3.99 24.73 27.23
CA THR A 152 2.85 23.98 27.80
C THR A 152 1.57 24.81 27.67
N GLY A 153 0.41 24.16 27.76
CA GLY A 153 -0.89 24.83 27.70
C GLY A 153 -1.43 24.97 26.28
N PRO A 154 -2.51 25.74 26.07
CA PRO A 154 -3.20 25.82 24.79
C PRO A 154 -2.29 26.41 23.71
N MET A 155 -2.37 25.83 22.51
CA MET A 155 -1.62 26.31 21.36
C MET A 155 -2.37 27.50 20.73
N PRO A 156 -1.73 28.66 20.55
CA PRO A 156 -2.36 29.81 19.89
C PRO A 156 -2.53 29.52 18.39
N ALA A 157 -3.40 30.30 17.75
CA ALA A 157 -3.40 30.34 16.28
C ALA A 157 -2.06 30.92 15.78
N MET A 158 -1.46 30.25 14.80
CA MET A 158 -0.16 30.61 14.25
C MET A 158 -0.25 30.75 12.74
N ARG A 159 0.53 31.67 12.18
CA ARG A 159 0.65 31.87 10.74
C ARG A 159 2.06 32.33 10.40
N ASP A 160 2.62 31.78 9.34
CA ASP A 160 3.88 32.21 8.75
C ASP A 160 3.82 32.06 7.22
N ARG A 161 4.37 33.04 6.48
CA ARG A 161 4.33 33.02 5.01
C ARG A 161 5.29 31.99 4.43
N ASP A 162 6.41 31.76 5.11
CA ASP A 162 7.50 30.90 4.68
C ASP A 162 7.34 29.46 5.21
N GLY A 163 6.25 29.20 5.94
CA GLY A 163 5.88 27.92 6.52
C GLY A 163 6.24 27.83 8.01
N LEU A 164 5.45 27.04 8.73
CA LEU A 164 5.64 26.75 10.15
C LEU A 164 6.30 25.40 10.34
N GLY A 165 7.15 25.32 11.36
CA GLY A 165 7.51 24.06 12.01
C GLY A 165 6.78 23.95 13.35
N LEU A 166 6.17 22.81 13.61
CA LEU A 166 5.47 22.49 14.85
C LEU A 166 5.89 21.10 15.34
N ALA A 167 6.31 21.00 16.59
CA ALA A 167 6.60 19.74 17.26
C ALA A 167 5.63 19.52 18.43
N LEU A 168 4.99 18.35 18.45
CA LEU A 168 4.05 17.93 19.47
C LEU A 168 4.61 16.72 20.22
N LEU A 169 4.71 16.82 21.54
CA LEU A 169 5.32 15.78 22.37
C LEU A 169 4.31 15.12 23.29
N TYR A 170 4.35 13.79 23.32
CA TYR A 170 3.50 12.98 24.17
C TYR A 170 4.30 11.90 24.92
N PRO A 171 4.07 11.72 26.24
CA PRO A 171 4.62 10.59 26.95
C PRO A 171 3.95 9.29 26.47
N LEU A 172 4.74 8.23 26.29
CA LEU A 172 4.30 6.91 25.87
C LEU A 172 4.90 5.84 26.78
N SER A 173 4.08 5.34 27.70
CA SER A 173 4.44 4.25 28.61
C SER A 173 4.85 2.98 27.86
N HIS A 174 5.59 2.09 28.52
CA HIS A 174 5.92 0.78 27.97
C HIS A 174 4.66 0.00 27.58
N ARG A 175 4.72 -0.82 26.53
CA ARG A 175 3.61 -1.66 26.05
C ARG A 175 2.31 -0.89 25.78
N SER A 176 2.43 0.41 25.51
CA SER A 176 1.32 1.29 25.21
C SER A 176 1.44 1.78 23.78
N ARG A 177 0.31 2.20 23.22
CA ARG A 177 0.21 2.75 21.86
C ARG A 177 -0.41 4.13 21.88
N MET A 178 0.00 4.94 20.92
CA MET A 178 -0.56 6.23 20.60
C MET A 178 -1.07 6.24 19.17
N ARG A 179 -2.14 6.98 18.92
CA ARG A 179 -2.67 7.18 17.58
C ARG A 179 -2.91 8.65 17.32
N VAL A 180 -2.57 9.07 16.11
CA VAL A 180 -3.02 10.32 15.50
C VAL A 180 -3.65 9.98 14.15
N VAL A 181 -4.54 10.85 13.67
CA VAL A 181 -5.21 10.65 12.37
C VAL A 181 -4.95 11.86 11.48
N LEU A 182 -4.63 11.60 10.22
CA LEU A 182 -4.50 12.56 9.14
C LEU A 182 -5.74 12.47 8.25
N ALA A 183 -6.46 13.57 8.07
CA ALA A 183 -7.39 13.73 6.95
C ALA A 183 -6.58 14.10 5.71
N THR A 184 -6.71 13.31 4.65
CA THR A 184 -5.85 13.40 3.45
C THR A 184 -6.63 13.71 2.18
N SER A 185 -7.93 13.97 2.31
CA SER A 185 -8.81 14.38 1.23
C SER A 185 -9.31 15.80 1.45
N TRP A 186 -9.92 16.35 0.41
CA TRP A 186 -10.52 17.67 0.45
C TRP A 186 -11.92 17.69 1.07
N GLU A 187 -12.44 16.54 1.49
CA GLU A 187 -13.70 16.42 2.22
C GLU A 187 -13.44 16.64 3.72
N GLU A 188 -14.41 17.22 4.43
CA GLU A 188 -14.28 17.36 5.89
C GLU A 188 -14.28 15.97 6.55
N PRO A 189 -13.37 15.69 7.51
CA PRO A 189 -13.24 14.37 8.12
C PRO A 189 -14.36 13.99 9.08
N GLY A 190 -15.22 14.93 9.47
CA GLY A 190 -16.27 14.73 10.45
C GLY A 190 -15.73 14.35 11.85
N ALA A 191 -16.62 13.87 12.71
CA ALA A 191 -16.23 13.44 14.06
C ALA A 191 -15.47 12.10 14.01
N VAL A 192 -14.26 12.08 14.56
CA VAL A 192 -13.41 10.89 14.66
C VAL A 192 -13.21 10.51 16.13
N ASP A 193 -13.54 9.27 16.50
CA ASP A 193 -13.19 8.70 17.80
C ASP A 193 -11.91 7.85 17.66
N LEU A 194 -10.77 8.42 18.07
CA LEU A 194 -9.46 7.77 17.96
C LEU A 194 -9.37 6.48 18.80
N ALA A 195 -10.22 6.28 19.81
CA ALA A 195 -10.25 5.04 20.57
C ALA A 195 -10.93 3.89 19.80
N ARG A 196 -11.74 4.22 18.78
CA ARG A 196 -12.53 3.25 17.99
C ARG A 196 -12.03 3.04 16.58
N VAL A 197 -11.00 3.78 16.13
CA VAL A 197 -10.42 3.54 14.81
C VAL A 197 -9.86 2.11 14.72
N PRO A 198 -10.01 1.45 13.56
CA PRO A 198 -9.44 0.12 13.34
C PRO A 198 -7.93 0.09 13.61
N ASP A 199 -7.43 -1.04 14.12
CA ASP A 199 -6.00 -1.30 14.22
C ASP A 199 -5.42 -1.83 12.89
N ALA A 200 -4.08 -1.82 12.78
CA ALA A 200 -3.35 -2.31 11.60
C ALA A 200 -3.74 -3.75 11.19
N ARG A 201 -4.07 -4.63 12.16
CA ARG A 201 -4.47 -6.02 11.89
C ARG A 201 -5.88 -6.11 11.33
N GLN A 202 -6.81 -5.29 11.80
CA GLN A 202 -8.15 -5.16 11.23
C GLN A 202 -8.08 -4.64 9.80
N VAL A 203 -7.24 -3.64 9.52
CA VAL A 203 -7.02 -3.11 8.17
C VAL A 203 -6.41 -4.17 7.24
N THR A 204 -5.40 -4.91 7.71
CA THR A 204 -4.80 -6.01 6.94
C THR A 204 -5.82 -7.05 6.53
N ARG A 205 -6.67 -7.50 7.47
CA ARG A 205 -7.78 -8.44 7.17
C ARG A 205 -8.84 -7.87 6.22
N GLY A 206 -9.01 -6.55 6.19
CA GLY A 206 -9.87 -5.88 5.22
C GLY A 206 -9.27 -5.98 3.81
N TRP A 207 -7.98 -5.69 3.68
CA TRP A 207 -7.24 -5.80 2.43
C TRP A 207 -7.19 -7.22 1.89
N GLU A 208 -6.98 -8.23 2.74
CA GLU A 208 -7.05 -9.64 2.33
C GLU A 208 -8.37 -9.99 1.63
N ARG A 209 -9.50 -9.43 2.10
CA ARG A 209 -10.80 -9.61 1.43
C ARG A 209 -10.87 -8.86 0.10
N HIS A 210 -10.30 -7.66 0.03
CA HIS A 210 -10.21 -6.91 -1.24
C HIS A 210 -9.29 -7.58 -2.26
N LEU A 211 -8.25 -8.29 -1.82
CA LEU A 211 -7.34 -9.06 -2.66
C LEU A 211 -7.83 -10.49 -2.92
N ALA A 212 -8.91 -10.93 -2.26
CA ALA A 212 -9.55 -12.21 -2.56
C ALA A 212 -10.31 -12.19 -3.90
N ARG A 213 -10.65 -11.00 -4.42
CA ARG A 213 -11.25 -10.81 -5.75
C ARG A 213 -10.18 -10.74 -6.85
N GLY A 214 -10.62 -10.99 -8.08
CA GLY A 214 -9.75 -10.99 -9.26
C GLY A 214 -8.76 -12.15 -9.26
N MET A 215 -7.70 -12.00 -10.05
CA MET A 215 -6.63 -13.00 -10.18
C MET A 215 -5.84 -13.12 -8.87
N ARG A 216 -5.57 -14.37 -8.45
CA ARG A 216 -4.69 -14.69 -7.32
C ARG A 216 -3.62 -15.68 -7.74
N THR A 217 -2.48 -15.62 -7.07
CA THR A 217 -1.33 -16.48 -7.35
C THR A 217 -0.79 -17.12 -6.08
N VAL A 218 -0.20 -18.30 -6.22
CA VAL A 218 0.76 -18.87 -5.27
C VAL A 218 2.06 -19.07 -6.04
N LEU A 219 3.06 -18.26 -5.73
CA LEU A 219 4.39 -18.31 -6.35
C LEU A 219 5.37 -19.10 -5.48
N PRO A 220 6.39 -19.76 -6.09
CA PRO A 220 7.36 -20.55 -5.35
C PRO A 220 8.31 -19.68 -4.51
N ASP A 221 8.59 -18.45 -4.96
CA ASP A 221 9.42 -17.50 -4.25
C ASP A 221 8.57 -16.60 -3.35
N THR A 222 8.87 -16.61 -2.05
CA THR A 222 8.10 -15.84 -1.06
C THR A 222 8.27 -14.34 -1.28
N ALA A 223 9.46 -13.85 -1.64
CA ALA A 223 9.67 -12.43 -1.88
C ALA A 223 8.88 -11.95 -3.11
N ALA A 224 8.84 -12.73 -4.19
CA ALA A 224 8.04 -12.47 -5.38
C ALA A 224 6.53 -12.48 -5.06
N GLN A 225 6.06 -13.43 -4.25
CA GLN A 225 4.67 -13.46 -3.80
C GLN A 225 4.33 -12.17 -3.03
N GLN A 226 5.17 -11.76 -2.09
CA GLN A 226 4.96 -10.53 -1.32
C GLN A 226 4.99 -9.27 -2.20
N ALA A 227 5.88 -9.22 -3.18
CA ALA A 227 5.97 -8.11 -4.13
C ALA A 227 4.73 -8.01 -5.02
N VAL A 228 4.18 -9.14 -5.47
CA VAL A 228 2.93 -9.20 -6.23
C VAL A 228 1.75 -8.71 -5.39
N ASP A 229 1.58 -9.25 -4.19
CA ASP A 229 0.46 -8.88 -3.33
C ASP A 229 0.52 -7.39 -2.94
N LEU A 230 1.70 -6.87 -2.63
CA LEU A 230 1.89 -5.46 -2.37
C LEU A 230 1.59 -4.63 -3.62
N ALA A 231 2.09 -5.04 -4.80
CA ALA A 231 1.84 -4.32 -6.05
C ALA A 231 0.35 -4.23 -6.38
N ARG A 232 -0.44 -5.27 -6.08
CA ARG A 232 -1.91 -5.24 -6.21
C ARG A 232 -2.53 -4.16 -5.31
N THR A 233 -2.07 -3.99 -4.08
CA THR A 233 -2.55 -2.89 -3.22
C THR A 233 -2.17 -1.51 -3.77
N GLN A 234 -0.97 -1.37 -4.36
CA GLN A 234 -0.48 -0.08 -4.83
C GLN A 234 -1.23 0.38 -6.09
N VAL A 235 -1.49 -0.50 -7.07
CA VAL A 235 -2.30 -0.13 -8.25
C VAL A 235 -3.74 0.21 -7.88
N LEU A 236 -4.27 -0.42 -6.83
CA LEU A 236 -5.61 -0.14 -6.31
C LEU A 236 -5.69 1.19 -5.55
N LEU A 237 -4.56 1.67 -5.02
CA LEU A 237 -4.48 2.95 -4.31
C LEU A 237 -3.98 4.11 -5.16
N ASP A 238 -3.52 3.85 -6.39
CA ASP A 238 -2.99 4.85 -7.30
C ASP A 238 -3.99 6.00 -7.53
N PRO A 239 -3.70 7.24 -7.10
CA PRO A 239 -4.61 8.36 -7.23
C PRO A 239 -4.71 8.89 -8.67
N ASP A 240 -3.72 8.60 -9.53
CA ASP A 240 -3.65 9.07 -10.92
C ASP A 240 -3.23 7.91 -11.84
N PRO A 241 -4.12 6.92 -12.04
CA PRO A 241 -3.77 5.71 -12.78
C PRO A 241 -3.48 6.02 -14.24
N ASP A 242 -2.30 5.60 -14.69
CA ASP A 242 -1.89 5.73 -16.07
C ASP A 242 -2.34 4.53 -16.95
N ALA A 243 -1.81 4.46 -18.17
CA ALA A 243 -2.11 3.38 -19.09
C ALA A 243 -1.65 2.00 -18.59
N GLU A 244 -0.52 1.95 -17.85
CA GLU A 244 0.00 0.71 -17.26
C GLU A 244 -0.84 0.29 -16.05
N THR A 245 -1.20 1.23 -15.17
CA THR A 245 -2.08 0.95 -14.02
C THR A 245 -3.45 0.45 -14.49
N ALA A 246 -4.09 1.12 -15.46
CA ALA A 246 -5.38 0.69 -16.00
C ALA A 246 -5.31 -0.72 -16.61
N ALA A 247 -4.22 -1.01 -17.34
CA ALA A 247 -3.97 -2.32 -17.91
C ALA A 247 -3.80 -3.38 -16.81
N ALA A 248 -2.96 -3.12 -15.81
CA ALA A 248 -2.71 -4.05 -14.71
C ALA A 248 -4.00 -4.35 -13.91
N LEU A 249 -4.85 -3.35 -13.67
CA LEU A 249 -6.14 -3.54 -12.99
C LEU A 249 -7.04 -4.51 -13.76
N GLU A 250 -7.18 -4.34 -15.08
CA GLU A 250 -7.99 -5.24 -15.92
C GLU A 250 -7.40 -6.66 -15.96
N ASP A 251 -6.09 -6.79 -16.18
CA ASP A 251 -5.40 -8.09 -16.29
C ASP A 251 -5.43 -8.92 -15.00
N TRP A 252 -5.64 -8.24 -13.86
CA TRP A 252 -5.74 -8.84 -12.54
C TRP A 252 -7.18 -8.91 -12.01
N GLY A 253 -8.18 -8.59 -12.83
CA GLY A 253 -9.60 -8.80 -12.52
C GLY A 253 -10.20 -7.76 -11.57
N PHE A 254 -9.68 -6.54 -11.60
CA PHE A 254 -10.20 -5.38 -10.88
C PHE A 254 -11.01 -4.49 -11.85
N ASP A 255 -12.03 -5.06 -12.48
CA ASP A 255 -12.76 -4.44 -13.62
C ASP A 255 -13.41 -3.09 -13.30
N VAL A 256 -13.92 -2.94 -12.07
CA VAL A 256 -14.55 -1.69 -11.61
C VAL A 256 -13.51 -0.57 -11.57
N GLU A 257 -12.34 -0.85 -10.96
CA GLU A 257 -11.23 0.09 -10.88
C GLU A 257 -10.59 0.34 -12.24
N ALA A 258 -10.44 -0.69 -13.07
CA ALA A 258 -9.96 -0.56 -14.44
C ALA A 258 -10.87 0.34 -15.28
N THR A 259 -12.19 0.18 -15.15
CA THR A 259 -13.19 1.03 -15.82
C THR A 259 -13.08 2.48 -15.37
N TRP A 260 -12.92 2.71 -14.06
CA TRP A 260 -12.72 4.06 -13.53
C TRP A 260 -11.42 4.68 -14.06
N ALA A 261 -10.30 3.96 -13.98
CA ALA A 261 -9.00 4.39 -14.49
C ALA A 261 -9.08 4.74 -15.99
N TRP A 262 -9.67 3.86 -16.80
CA TRP A 262 -9.85 4.04 -18.24
C TRP A 262 -10.60 5.33 -18.61
N ARG A 263 -11.60 5.73 -17.81
CA ARG A 263 -12.36 6.96 -18.02
C ARG A 263 -11.49 8.21 -17.85
N GLY A 264 -10.52 8.18 -16.93
CA GLY A 264 -9.56 9.27 -16.71
C GLY A 264 -8.48 9.39 -17.79
N LEU A 265 -8.22 8.32 -18.56
CA LEU A 265 -7.16 8.31 -19.56
C LEU A 265 -7.44 9.19 -20.78
N SER A 266 -6.38 9.85 -21.26
CA SER A 266 -6.36 10.48 -22.60
C SER A 266 -6.52 9.44 -23.72
N LEU A 267 -6.93 9.87 -24.92
CA LEU A 267 -7.04 8.98 -26.10
C LEU A 267 -5.72 8.27 -26.44
N ARG A 268 -4.56 8.95 -26.29
CA ARG A 268 -3.25 8.36 -26.53
C ARG A 268 -2.94 7.28 -25.49
N SER A 269 -3.22 7.56 -24.21
CA SER A 269 -3.03 6.62 -23.11
C SER A 269 -3.91 5.38 -23.26
N ARG A 270 -5.17 5.53 -23.68
CA ARG A 270 -6.07 4.41 -24.00
C ARG A 270 -5.53 3.51 -25.11
N ARG A 271 -5.00 4.09 -26.19
CA ARG A 271 -4.36 3.30 -27.27
C ARG A 271 -3.13 2.55 -26.77
N ARG A 272 -2.34 3.15 -25.88
CA ARG A 272 -1.18 2.49 -25.24
C ARG A 272 -1.63 1.35 -24.33
N ALA A 273 -2.63 1.57 -23.48
CA ALA A 273 -3.23 0.55 -22.61
C ALA A 273 -3.77 -0.66 -23.41
N ALA A 274 -4.45 -0.40 -24.54
CA ALA A 274 -4.94 -1.45 -25.43
C ALA A 274 -3.80 -2.25 -26.10
N ARG A 275 -2.64 -1.63 -26.37
CA ARG A 275 -1.45 -2.27 -26.94
C ARG A 275 -0.60 -2.90 -25.83
N ARG A 276 -1.20 -3.90 -25.17
CA ARG A 276 -0.66 -4.64 -24.01
C ARG A 276 0.81 -4.99 -24.13
N GLU A 277 1.31 -5.37 -25.30
CA GLU A 277 2.69 -5.81 -25.55
C GLU A 277 3.76 -4.77 -25.24
N SER A 278 3.43 -3.47 -25.32
CA SER A 278 4.38 -2.37 -25.11
C SER A 278 4.57 -1.95 -23.65
N LEU A 279 3.84 -2.58 -22.72
CA LEU A 279 3.81 -2.21 -21.30
C LEU A 279 4.69 -3.12 -20.44
N GLY A 280 4.87 -2.81 -19.16
CA GLY A 280 5.55 -3.72 -18.21
C GLY A 280 7.07 -3.64 -18.24
N ALA A 281 7.63 -2.63 -18.91
CA ALA A 281 9.07 -2.38 -18.96
C ALA A 281 9.58 -1.56 -17.75
N GLY A 282 8.70 -0.82 -17.07
CA GLY A 282 9.08 -0.02 -15.90
C GLY A 282 9.24 -0.86 -14.62
N ASP A 283 9.71 -0.25 -13.54
CA ASP A 283 9.94 -0.93 -12.25
C ASP A 283 8.79 -0.75 -11.24
N GLY A 284 7.72 -0.07 -11.65
CA GLY A 284 6.57 0.22 -10.79
C GLY A 284 5.63 -0.98 -10.56
N PRO A 285 4.68 -0.84 -9.60
CA PRO A 285 3.72 -1.88 -9.26
C PRO A 285 2.94 -2.44 -10.47
N ALA A 286 2.38 -1.56 -11.30
CA ALA A 286 1.63 -1.96 -12.48
C ALA A 286 2.49 -2.76 -13.47
N ALA A 287 3.74 -2.34 -13.67
CA ALA A 287 4.65 -3.01 -14.58
C ALA A 287 5.05 -4.41 -14.08
N LEU A 288 5.28 -4.56 -12.77
CA LEU A 288 5.49 -5.87 -12.14
C LEU A 288 4.30 -6.81 -12.37
N LEU A 289 3.08 -6.33 -12.09
CA LEU A 289 1.85 -7.09 -12.27
C LEU A 289 1.66 -7.54 -13.73
N LEU A 290 1.94 -6.68 -14.70
CA LEU A 290 1.87 -7.02 -16.12
C LEU A 290 2.93 -8.06 -16.52
N ARG A 291 4.17 -7.97 -16.01
CA ARG A 291 5.21 -8.98 -16.25
C ARG A 291 4.83 -10.34 -15.68
N VAL A 292 4.37 -10.36 -14.44
CA VAL A 292 3.93 -11.60 -13.77
C VAL A 292 2.74 -12.20 -14.51
N ARG A 293 1.75 -11.39 -14.89
CA ARG A 293 0.60 -11.86 -15.69
C ARG A 293 1.07 -12.53 -16.97
N ARG A 294 1.97 -11.92 -17.74
CA ARG A 294 2.49 -12.50 -19.00
C ARG A 294 3.34 -13.75 -18.78
N ALA A 295 4.06 -13.83 -17.66
CA ALA A 295 4.87 -15.00 -17.33
C ALA A 295 4.00 -16.21 -16.98
N LEU A 296 2.81 -15.96 -16.43
CA LEU A 296 1.86 -16.99 -15.98
C LEU A 296 0.84 -17.37 -17.06
N VAL A 297 0.31 -16.40 -17.80
CA VAL A 297 -0.75 -16.60 -18.80
C VAL A 297 -0.50 -15.65 -19.96
N ARG A 298 -0.52 -16.17 -21.19
CA ARG A 298 -0.45 -15.34 -22.41
C ARG A 298 -1.55 -15.73 -23.37
N GLU A 299 -2.26 -14.74 -23.87
CA GLU A 299 -3.36 -14.93 -24.80
C GLU A 299 -2.94 -14.63 -26.22
N HIS A 300 -3.42 -15.47 -27.13
CA HIS A 300 -3.33 -15.33 -28.57
C HIS A 300 -4.74 -15.46 -29.15
N GLU A 301 -4.87 -15.32 -30.46
CA GLU A 301 -6.13 -15.60 -31.15
C GLU A 301 -6.53 -17.07 -30.93
N GLY A 302 -7.65 -17.30 -30.24
CA GLY A 302 -8.20 -18.63 -29.93
C GLY A 302 -7.38 -19.50 -28.97
N THR A 303 -6.25 -19.02 -28.44
CA THR A 303 -5.32 -19.84 -27.65
C THR A 303 -4.87 -19.15 -26.36
N ILE A 304 -4.71 -19.91 -25.28
CA ILE A 304 -4.06 -19.47 -24.04
C ILE A 304 -2.82 -20.33 -23.78
N ASP A 305 -1.67 -19.69 -23.61
CA ASP A 305 -0.46 -20.31 -23.13
C ASP A 305 -0.38 -20.18 -21.61
N LEU A 306 -0.34 -21.32 -20.93
CA LEU A 306 -0.12 -21.44 -19.50
C LEU A 306 1.39 -21.54 -19.25
N LEU A 307 1.87 -20.72 -18.31
CA LEU A 307 3.28 -20.68 -17.90
C LEU A 307 4.27 -20.56 -19.09
N PRO A 308 4.08 -19.60 -20.02
CA PRO A 308 4.90 -19.51 -21.24
C PRO A 308 6.40 -19.23 -21.00
N SER A 309 6.81 -18.92 -19.76
CA SER A 309 8.21 -18.64 -19.39
C SER A 309 8.60 -19.14 -18.01
N VAL A 310 7.71 -19.86 -17.30
CA VAL A 310 7.97 -20.33 -15.94
C VAL A 310 8.23 -21.83 -15.96
N GLU A 311 9.50 -22.19 -15.71
CA GLU A 311 9.97 -23.57 -15.86
C GLU A 311 10.24 -24.29 -14.53
N SER A 312 10.04 -23.65 -13.38
CA SER A 312 10.39 -24.27 -12.10
C SER A 312 9.45 -23.90 -10.96
N GLY A 313 9.50 -24.72 -9.90
CA GLY A 313 8.68 -24.54 -8.70
C GLY A 313 7.23 -24.99 -8.84
N ASN A 314 6.50 -24.88 -7.73
CA ASN A 314 5.04 -25.04 -7.70
C ASN A 314 4.41 -23.67 -7.91
N VAL A 315 3.41 -23.61 -8.79
CA VAL A 315 2.69 -22.38 -9.10
C VAL A 315 1.20 -22.66 -9.06
N GLU A 316 0.42 -21.75 -8.51
CA GLU A 316 -1.03 -21.75 -8.68
C GLU A 316 -1.49 -20.40 -9.20
N VAL A 317 -2.46 -20.44 -10.09
CA VAL A 317 -3.17 -19.29 -10.60
C VAL A 317 -4.65 -19.55 -10.44
N HIS A 318 -5.35 -18.60 -9.83
CA HIS A 318 -6.78 -18.67 -9.58
C HIS A 318 -7.44 -17.49 -10.27
N GLY A 319 -8.38 -17.75 -11.17
CA GLY A 319 -9.25 -16.73 -11.73
C GLY A 319 -8.55 -15.68 -12.58
N ALA A 320 -7.56 -16.05 -13.41
CA ALA A 320 -6.93 -15.12 -14.34
C ALA A 320 -7.90 -14.75 -15.48
N PRO A 321 -8.33 -13.47 -15.60
CA PRO A 321 -9.24 -13.06 -16.66
C PRO A 321 -8.55 -13.12 -18.02
N THR A 322 -9.21 -13.67 -19.04
CA THR A 322 -8.75 -13.67 -20.42
C THR A 322 -9.89 -13.30 -21.37
N ARG A 323 -9.58 -12.96 -22.62
CA ARG A 323 -10.59 -12.79 -23.68
C ARG A 323 -11.32 -14.08 -24.05
N LEU A 324 -10.80 -15.24 -23.63
CA LEU A 324 -11.28 -16.57 -24.00
C LEU A 324 -11.89 -17.34 -22.82
N GLY A 325 -12.15 -16.66 -21.69
CA GLY A 325 -12.67 -17.24 -20.45
C GLY A 325 -11.79 -16.90 -19.24
N THR A 326 -12.21 -17.31 -18.05
CA THR A 326 -11.40 -17.12 -16.83
C THR A 326 -10.64 -18.39 -16.51
N VAL A 327 -9.30 -18.34 -16.51
CA VAL A 327 -8.45 -19.53 -16.37
C VAL A 327 -7.88 -19.67 -14.95
N GLY A 328 -7.95 -20.88 -14.40
CA GLY A 328 -7.25 -21.31 -13.20
C GLY A 328 -6.38 -22.52 -13.50
N PHE A 329 -5.22 -22.62 -12.85
CA PHE A 329 -4.38 -23.81 -12.95
C PHE A 329 -3.45 -23.98 -11.75
N ALA A 330 -3.01 -25.22 -11.53
CA ALA A 330 -1.99 -25.57 -10.57
C ALA A 330 -0.90 -26.43 -11.22
N LEU A 331 0.34 -25.97 -11.10
CA LEU A 331 1.54 -26.72 -11.44
C LEU A 331 2.13 -27.34 -10.17
N ARG A 332 2.30 -28.66 -10.19
CA ARG A 332 3.07 -29.41 -9.19
C ARG A 332 4.29 -30.02 -9.84
N ARG A 333 5.49 -29.62 -9.43
CA ARG A 333 6.75 -30.21 -9.89
C ARG A 333 7.37 -31.11 -8.83
N HIS A 334 7.75 -32.31 -9.26
CA HIS A 334 8.53 -33.26 -8.47
C HIS A 334 9.66 -33.80 -9.36
N GLY A 335 10.85 -33.18 -9.27
CA GLY A 335 11.97 -33.50 -10.16
C GLY A 335 11.69 -33.14 -11.62
N GLU A 336 11.95 -34.06 -12.55
CA GLU A 336 11.73 -33.86 -13.99
C GLU A 336 10.24 -33.96 -14.41
N ARG A 337 9.33 -34.39 -13.52
CA ARG A 337 7.90 -34.55 -13.82
C ARG A 337 7.10 -33.33 -13.34
N ALA A 338 6.25 -32.81 -14.23
CA ALA A 338 5.31 -31.75 -13.92
C ALA A 338 3.86 -32.28 -14.04
N ALA A 339 3.04 -32.09 -13.02
CA ALA A 339 1.61 -32.29 -13.10
C ALA A 339 0.93 -30.93 -13.23
N LEU A 340 0.14 -30.75 -14.30
CA LEU A 340 -0.65 -29.56 -14.56
C LEU A 340 -2.13 -29.92 -14.37
N LEU A 341 -2.82 -29.17 -13.52
CA LEU A 341 -4.28 -29.18 -13.41
C LEU A 341 -4.80 -27.84 -13.88
N TRP A 342 -5.92 -27.82 -14.62
CA TRP A 342 -6.50 -26.58 -15.12
C TRP A 342 -8.03 -26.62 -15.07
N GLU A 343 -8.59 -25.41 -15.08
CA GLU A 343 -10.01 -25.14 -15.27
C GLU A 343 -10.18 -23.80 -16.00
N VAL A 344 -11.20 -23.72 -16.83
CA VAL A 344 -11.59 -22.50 -17.55
C VAL A 344 -13.09 -22.31 -17.36
N ALA A 345 -13.46 -21.21 -16.71
CA ALA A 345 -14.85 -20.77 -16.62
C ALA A 345 -15.22 -19.95 -17.86
N ASP A 346 -16.43 -20.17 -18.37
CA ASP A 346 -16.98 -19.52 -19.56
C ASP A 346 -16.04 -19.53 -20.79
N PRO A 347 -15.57 -20.72 -21.22
CA PRO A 347 -14.60 -20.84 -22.30
C PRO A 347 -15.19 -20.37 -23.64
N ALA A 348 -14.42 -19.58 -24.38
CA ALA A 348 -14.78 -19.24 -25.75
C ALA A 348 -14.79 -20.48 -26.65
N PRO A 349 -15.68 -20.55 -27.66
CA PRO A 349 -15.72 -21.67 -28.60
C PRO A 349 -14.38 -21.88 -29.29
N GLY A 350 -13.90 -23.13 -29.32
CA GLY A 350 -12.64 -23.48 -29.96
C GLY A 350 -11.38 -23.06 -29.20
N LEU A 351 -11.49 -22.68 -27.92
CA LEU A 351 -10.34 -22.42 -27.06
C LEU A 351 -9.35 -23.59 -27.07
N VAL A 352 -8.07 -23.27 -27.26
CA VAL A 352 -6.95 -24.19 -27.08
C VAL A 352 -6.09 -23.71 -25.90
N LEU A 353 -5.73 -24.64 -25.01
CA LEU A 353 -4.72 -24.43 -23.98
C LEU A 353 -3.41 -25.08 -24.39
N ARG A 354 -2.29 -24.41 -24.12
CA ARG A 354 -0.92 -24.91 -24.33
C ARG A 354 -0.05 -24.63 -23.12
N ALA A 355 1.07 -25.34 -23.00
CA ALA A 355 2.06 -25.10 -21.94
C ALA A 355 3.49 -25.14 -22.52
N PRO A 356 3.85 -24.19 -23.39
CA PRO A 356 5.02 -24.32 -24.27
C PRO A 356 6.36 -24.41 -23.55
N ALA A 357 6.52 -23.78 -22.37
CA ALA A 357 7.74 -23.89 -21.58
C ALA A 357 7.83 -25.20 -20.76
N LEU A 358 6.73 -25.94 -20.63
CA LEU A 358 6.68 -27.20 -19.90
C LEU A 358 6.80 -28.39 -20.86
N ASP A 359 5.99 -28.38 -21.93
CA ASP A 359 5.92 -29.38 -22.99
C ASP A 359 5.35 -28.72 -24.26
N PRO A 360 6.19 -28.38 -25.25
CA PRO A 360 5.75 -27.74 -26.49
C PRO A 360 4.75 -28.55 -27.33
N SER A 361 4.71 -29.87 -27.11
CA SER A 361 3.81 -30.78 -27.85
C SER A 361 2.43 -30.89 -27.19
N TRP A 362 2.31 -30.49 -25.93
CA TRP A 362 1.06 -30.58 -25.19
C TRP A 362 0.10 -29.45 -25.57
N SER A 363 -1.13 -29.84 -25.88
CA SER A 363 -2.27 -28.93 -26.01
C SER A 363 -3.58 -29.65 -25.67
N THR A 364 -4.62 -28.89 -25.35
CA THR A 364 -5.97 -29.43 -25.11
C THR A 364 -7.04 -28.41 -25.44
N THR A 365 -8.24 -28.88 -25.80
CA THR A 365 -9.47 -28.08 -25.93
C THR A 365 -10.41 -28.27 -24.74
N ASP A 366 -10.10 -29.19 -23.82
CA ASP A 366 -10.95 -29.48 -22.68
C ASP A 366 -10.86 -28.32 -21.68
N PRO A 367 -12.00 -27.77 -21.22
CA PRO A 367 -12.00 -26.62 -20.32
C PRO A 367 -11.50 -26.97 -18.92
N ALA A 368 -11.45 -28.24 -18.54
CA ALA A 368 -10.86 -28.68 -17.28
C ALA A 368 -10.18 -30.03 -17.43
N GLY A 369 -9.15 -30.28 -16.63
CA GLY A 369 -8.47 -31.56 -16.67
C GLY A 369 -7.15 -31.59 -15.91
N LYS A 370 -6.41 -32.68 -16.14
CA LYS A 370 -5.08 -32.90 -15.58
C LYS A 370 -4.19 -33.59 -16.60
N ALA A 371 -2.93 -33.15 -16.68
CA ALA A 371 -1.90 -33.72 -17.53
C ALA A 371 -0.59 -33.90 -16.76
N PHE A 372 0.18 -34.90 -17.16
CA PHE A 372 1.57 -35.05 -16.72
C PHE A 372 2.45 -34.66 -17.90
N LEU A 373 3.18 -33.56 -17.73
CA LEU A 373 4.02 -32.96 -18.75
C LEU A 373 5.46 -33.45 -18.57
N THR A 374 6.07 -33.81 -19.69
CA THR A 374 7.46 -34.25 -19.73
C THR A 374 8.21 -33.30 -20.67
N PRO A 375 9.25 -32.60 -20.21
CA PRO A 375 10.02 -31.74 -21.10
C PRO A 375 10.58 -32.58 -22.25
N THR A 376 10.37 -32.16 -23.49
CA THR A 376 11.18 -32.64 -24.60
C THR A 376 12.60 -32.22 -24.30
N ARG A 377 13.48 -33.19 -23.97
CA ARG A 377 14.92 -32.91 -23.90
C ARG A 377 15.36 -32.34 -25.26
N PRO A 378 16.17 -31.26 -25.27
CA PRO A 378 16.75 -30.75 -26.51
C PRO A 378 17.60 -31.79 -27.22
#